data_AF-A0A1S1UD44-F1
#
_entry.id   AF-A0A1S1UD44-F1
#
_cell.length_a   1.000
_cell.length_b   1.000
_cell.length_c   1.000
_cell.angle_alpha   90.00
_cell.angle_beta   90.00
_cell.angle_gamma   90.00
#
_symmetry.space_group_name_H-M   'P 1'
#
loop_
_entity.id
_entity.type
_entity.pdbx_description
1 polymer ?
#
loop_
_entity_poly.entity_id
_entity_poly.type
_entity_poly.pdbx_seq_one_letter_code
_entity_poly.pdbx_strand_id
1 'polypeptide(L)'
;MSSRQHAVDHRESCPESFAFFLGFLIIAYGPNQKNDAGLREYVDRMLSRASAAGFAHADILTTMIANGENDSPRVRHLATVLGEAIGDSEMIASIKDFADKRKAGTV
;
A
#
# COMPACT_ATOMS: atom_id res chain seq x y z
N MET A 1 -29.39 -31.01 -9.26
CA MET A 1 -28.01 -30.81 -8.79
C MET A 1 -27.54 -29.46 -9.31
N SER A 2 -27.55 -28.43 -8.46
CA SER A 2 -27.24 -27.06 -8.86
C SER A 2 -25.85 -26.70 -8.37
N SER A 3 -24.86 -26.88 -9.23
CA SER A 3 -23.50 -26.40 -8.97
C SER A 3 -23.52 -24.88 -9.10
N ARG A 4 -23.58 -24.19 -7.96
CA ARG A 4 -23.24 -22.76 -7.87
C ARG A 4 -21.75 -22.63 -8.22
N GLN A 5 -21.47 -22.46 -9.51
CA GLN A 5 -20.20 -21.92 -9.96
C GLN A 5 -20.15 -20.49 -9.42
N HIS A 6 -19.46 -20.31 -8.29
CA HIS A 6 -18.91 -19.02 -7.90
C HIS A 6 -17.95 -18.63 -9.03
N ALA A 7 -18.48 -17.92 -10.03
CA ALA A 7 -17.66 -17.11 -10.91
C ALA A 7 -16.94 -16.11 -10.00
N VAL A 8 -15.67 -16.37 -9.75
CA VAL A 8 -14.75 -15.38 -9.21
C VAL A 8 -14.66 -14.32 -10.30
N ASP A 9 -15.52 -13.31 -10.13
CA ASP A 9 -15.47 -12.07 -10.87
C ASP A 9 -14.09 -11.46 -10.59
N HIS A 10 -13.15 -11.70 -11.51
CA HIS A 10 -11.85 -11.03 -11.50
C HIS A 10 -12.13 -9.56 -11.81
N ARG A 11 -12.49 -8.83 -10.76
CA ARG A 11 -12.59 -7.38 -10.65
C ARG A 11 -11.56 -6.71 -11.57
N GLU A 12 -12.03 -6.08 -12.64
CA GLU A 12 -11.39 -4.88 -13.20
C GLU A 12 -11.63 -3.69 -12.27
N SER A 13 -11.27 -3.85 -11.00
CA SER A 13 -11.18 -2.75 -10.06
C SER A 13 -9.73 -2.77 -9.66
N CYS A 14 -8.93 -1.85 -10.20
CA CYS A 14 -7.86 -1.28 -9.38
C CYS A 14 -8.61 -0.77 -8.14
N PRO A 15 -8.56 -1.49 -7.01
CA PRO A 15 -9.39 -1.12 -5.89
C PRO A 15 -8.85 0.24 -5.43
N GLU A 16 -9.70 1.22 -5.16
CA GLU A 16 -9.27 2.59 -4.80
C GLU A 16 -8.21 2.58 -3.68
N SER A 17 -8.28 1.56 -2.80
CA SER A 17 -7.27 1.21 -1.80
C SER A 17 -5.84 1.19 -2.34
N PHE A 18 -5.60 0.56 -3.51
CA PHE A 18 -4.30 0.51 -4.18
C PHE A 18 -3.78 1.90 -4.53
N ALA A 19 -4.61 2.73 -5.17
CA ALA A 19 -4.21 4.07 -5.59
C ALA A 19 -3.90 4.96 -4.39
N PHE A 20 -4.72 4.87 -3.32
CA PHE A 20 -4.45 5.56 -2.07
C PHE A 20 -3.14 5.09 -1.44
N PHE A 21 -2.91 3.78 -1.34
CA PHE A 21 -1.73 3.23 -0.72
C PHE A 21 -0.44 3.55 -1.48
N LEU A 22 -0.46 3.48 -2.82
CA LEU A 22 0.67 3.92 -3.64
C LEU A 22 0.94 5.42 -3.43
N GLY A 23 -0.11 6.25 -3.34
CA GLY A 23 0.03 7.66 -3.00
C GLY A 23 0.71 7.87 -1.64
N PHE A 24 0.33 7.10 -0.62
CA PHE A 24 0.95 7.15 0.72
C PHE A 24 2.43 6.77 0.70
N LEU A 25 2.77 5.70 -0.01
CA LEU A 25 4.15 5.27 -0.23
C LEU A 25 4.99 6.37 -0.89
N ILE A 26 4.45 7.00 -1.94
CA ILE A 26 5.12 8.10 -2.65
C ILE A 26 5.30 9.32 -1.73
N ILE A 27 4.31 9.68 -0.92
CA ILE A 27 4.42 10.80 0.02
C ILE A 27 5.44 10.47 1.13
N ALA A 28 5.50 9.23 1.59
CA ALA A 28 6.38 8.81 2.69
C ALA A 28 7.87 8.74 2.29
N TYR A 29 8.18 8.24 1.08
CA TYR A 29 9.57 8.01 0.66
C TYR A 29 10.00 8.85 -0.55
N GLY A 30 9.09 9.51 -1.25
CA GLY A 30 9.42 10.23 -2.48
C GLY A 30 10.42 11.38 -2.25
N PRO A 31 11.37 11.58 -3.17
CA PRO A 31 12.51 12.50 -2.96
C PRO A 31 12.12 13.98 -2.83
N ASN A 32 10.95 14.35 -3.34
CA ASN A 32 10.44 15.72 -3.35
C ASN A 32 9.38 15.99 -2.28
N GLN A 33 9.14 15.04 -1.38
CA GLN A 33 8.06 15.13 -0.40
C GLN A 33 8.60 15.65 0.93
N LYS A 34 7.77 16.45 1.63
CA LYS A 34 8.11 16.88 3.00
C LYS A 34 8.19 15.64 3.88
N ASN A 35 9.29 15.52 4.63
CA ASN A 35 9.50 14.43 5.56
C ASN A 35 8.41 14.46 6.64
N ASP A 36 7.44 13.56 6.53
CA ASP A 36 6.34 13.35 7.47
C ASP A 36 6.66 12.06 8.25
N ALA A 37 7.29 12.22 9.42
CA ALA A 37 7.79 11.10 10.21
C ALA A 37 6.65 10.17 10.65
N GLY A 38 5.50 10.73 11.03
CA GLY A 38 4.32 9.97 11.43
C GLY A 38 3.77 9.14 10.27
N LEU A 39 3.72 9.71 9.06
CA LEU A 39 3.35 8.97 7.85
C LEU A 39 4.37 7.87 7.53
N ARG A 40 5.67 8.15 7.66
CA ARG A 40 6.71 7.16 7.36
C ARG A 40 6.64 5.96 8.30
N GLU A 41 6.53 6.19 9.61
CA GLU A 41 6.32 5.12 10.60
C GLU A 41 5.04 4.33 10.31
N TYR A 42 3.99 5.01 9.85
CA TYR A 42 2.74 4.37 9.46
C TYR A 42 2.93 3.41 8.28
N VAL A 43 3.62 3.85 7.23
CA VAL A 43 3.90 3.03 6.06
C VAL A 43 4.88 1.89 6.38
N ASP A 44 5.90 2.13 7.20
CA ASP A 44 6.83 1.10 7.67
C ASP A 44 6.09 -0.05 8.39
N ARG A 45 5.07 0.27 9.21
CA ARG A 45 4.24 -0.77 9.86
C ARG A 45 3.45 -1.60 8.85
N MET A 46 2.90 -0.98 7.81
CA MET A 46 2.17 -1.71 6.77
C MET A 46 3.12 -2.61 5.96
N LEU A 47 4.31 -2.12 5.62
CA LEU A 47 5.33 -2.90 4.93
C LEU A 47 5.80 -4.08 5.80
N SER A 48 6.00 -3.88 7.10
CA SER A 48 6.35 -4.94 8.04
C SER A 48 5.29 -6.05 8.09
N ARG A 49 4.01 -5.69 8.13
CA ARG A 49 2.90 -6.66 8.06
C ARG A 49 2.88 -7.41 6.74
N ALA A 50 3.06 -6.70 5.63
CA ALA A 50 3.12 -7.33 4.32
C ALA A 50 4.28 -8.32 4.21
N SER A 51 5.46 -7.97 4.74
CA SER A 51 6.60 -8.88 4.78
C SER A 51 6.33 -10.11 5.64
N ALA A 52 5.64 -9.96 6.78
CA ALA A 52 5.18 -11.10 7.57
C ALA A 52 4.16 -11.97 6.82
N ALA A 53 3.40 -11.40 5.88
CA ALA A 53 2.48 -12.11 4.99
C ALA A 53 3.15 -12.67 3.71
N GLY A 54 4.47 -12.54 3.56
CA GLY A 54 5.24 -13.12 2.44
C GLY A 54 5.70 -12.13 1.38
N PHE A 55 5.47 -10.82 1.55
CA PHE A 55 5.99 -9.80 0.63
C PHE A 55 7.49 -9.53 0.87
N ALA A 56 8.35 -10.13 0.06
CA ALA A 56 9.81 -10.04 0.19
C ALA A 56 10.45 -8.80 -0.46
N HIS A 57 9.66 -7.86 -1.00
CA HIS A 57 10.16 -6.76 -1.84
C HIS A 57 9.93 -5.37 -1.25
N ALA A 58 9.70 -5.26 0.06
CA ALA A 58 9.46 -3.99 0.76
C ALA A 58 10.63 -3.00 0.59
N ASP A 59 11.86 -3.46 0.83
CA ASP A 59 13.06 -2.61 0.72
C ASP A 59 13.32 -2.16 -0.72
N ILE A 60 13.08 -3.05 -1.68
CA ILE A 60 13.24 -2.73 -3.11
C ILE A 60 12.22 -1.68 -3.52
N LEU A 61 10.96 -1.86 -3.15
CA LEU A 61 9.89 -0.93 -3.50
C LEU A 61 10.13 0.46 -2.90
N THR A 62 10.46 0.54 -1.61
CA THR A 62 10.74 1.83 -0.94
C THR A 62 11.97 2.52 -1.50
N THR A 63 13.03 1.77 -1.85
CA THR A 63 14.22 2.31 -2.50
C THR A 63 13.90 2.90 -3.88
N MET A 64 13.13 2.19 -4.70
CA MET A 64 12.73 2.70 -6.03
C MET A 64 11.90 3.99 -5.92
N ILE A 65 10.97 4.05 -4.97
CA ILE A 65 10.19 5.27 -4.71
C ILE A 65 11.10 6.41 -4.23
N ALA A 66 12.06 6.12 -3.35
CA ALA A 66 13.02 7.11 -2.87
C ALA A 66 13.92 7.67 -3.97
N ASN A 67 14.19 6.87 -5.00
CA ASN A 67 14.90 7.29 -6.21
C ASN A 67 14.01 8.04 -7.21
N GLY A 68 12.72 8.20 -6.92
CA GLY A 68 11.76 8.88 -7.81
C GLY A 68 11.25 8.02 -8.96
N GLU A 69 11.41 6.70 -8.91
CA GLU A 69 10.99 5.77 -9.98
C GLU A 69 9.47 5.46 -9.94
N ASN A 70 8.64 6.39 -9.47
CA ASN A 70 7.22 6.19 -9.18
C ASN A 70 6.39 5.74 -10.40
N ASP A 71 6.79 6.17 -11.60
CA ASP A 71 6.12 5.81 -12.86
C ASP A 71 6.61 4.51 -13.48
N SER A 72 7.58 3.83 -12.84
CA SER A 72 8.13 2.56 -13.33
C SER A 72 7.06 1.46 -13.31
N PRO A 73 6.90 0.68 -14.41
CA PRO A 73 6.04 -0.49 -14.43
C PRO A 73 6.35 -1.49 -13.31
N ARG A 74 7.62 -1.56 -12.90
CA ARG A 74 8.07 -2.41 -11.80
C ARG A 74 7.58 -1.92 -10.44
N VAL A 75 7.57 -0.60 -10.19
CA VAL A 75 6.98 -0.03 -8.96
C VAL A 75 5.49 -0.32 -8.89
N ARG A 76 4.77 -0.14 -10.01
CA ARG A 76 3.34 -0.45 -10.09
C ARG A 76 3.08 -1.94 -9.79
N HIS A 77 3.83 -2.84 -10.42
CA HIS A 77 3.71 -4.28 -10.18
C HIS A 77 3.99 -4.65 -8.71
N LEU A 78 5.09 -4.14 -8.13
CA LEU A 78 5.44 -4.41 -6.74
C LEU A 78 4.40 -3.87 -5.76
N ALA A 79 3.85 -2.68 -6.03
CA ALA A 79 2.77 -2.11 -5.23
C ALA A 79 1.48 -2.93 -5.34
N THR A 80 1.19 -3.54 -6.50
CA THR A 80 0.04 -4.43 -6.67
C THR A 80 0.21 -5.70 -5.84
N VAL A 81 1.37 -6.36 -5.94
CA VAL A 81 1.67 -7.58 -5.15
C VAL A 81 1.65 -7.27 -3.65
N LEU A 82 2.12 -6.10 -3.23
CA LEU A 82 2.02 -5.62 -1.86
C LEU A 82 0.56 -5.47 -1.41
N GLY A 83 -0.29 -4.90 -2.27
CA GLY A 83 -1.71 -4.77 -1.98
C GLY A 83 -2.44 -6.11 -1.88
N GLU A 84 -2.08 -7.08 -2.72
CA GLU A 84 -2.58 -8.45 -2.64
C GLU A 84 -2.15 -9.14 -1.34
N ALA A 85 -0.89 -8.93 -0.91
CA ALA A 85 -0.36 -9.53 0.32
C ALA A 85 -1.03 -8.98 1.60
N ILE A 86 -1.38 -7.70 1.62
CA ILE A 86 -2.08 -7.07 2.74
C ILE A 86 -3.59 -7.36 2.70
N GLY A 87 -4.18 -7.33 1.49
CA GLY A 87 -5.61 -7.39 1.25
C GLY A 87 -6.31 -6.03 1.37
N ASP A 88 -7.35 -5.83 0.56
CA ASP A 88 -8.08 -4.55 0.45
C ASP A 88 -8.64 -4.05 1.78
N SER A 89 -9.25 -4.93 2.57
CA SER A 89 -9.89 -4.54 3.83
C SER A 89 -8.90 -4.02 4.85
N GLU A 90 -7.75 -4.67 4.97
CA GLU A 90 -6.68 -4.26 5.90
C GLU A 90 -6.02 -2.96 5.43
N MET A 91 -5.87 -2.78 4.11
CA MET A 91 -5.37 -1.55 3.52
C MET A 91 -6.30 -0.36 3.79
N ILE A 92 -7.61 -0.51 3.61
CA ILE A 92 -8.60 0.53 3.90
C ILE A 92 -8.64 0.84 5.40
N ALA A 93 -8.68 -0.20 6.25
CA ALA A 93 -8.66 -0.02 7.70
C ALA A 93 -7.41 0.75 8.15
N SER A 94 -6.27 0.42 7.53
CA SER A 94 -5.00 1.09 7.77
C SER A 94 -5.03 2.58 7.39
N ILE A 95 -5.44 2.89 6.16
CA ILE A 95 -5.51 4.29 5.68
C ILE A 95 -6.46 5.11 6.59
N LYS A 96 -7.57 4.52 7.01
CA LYS A 96 -8.52 5.16 7.92
C LYS A 96 -7.93 5.42 9.31
N ASP A 97 -7.24 4.43 9.90
CA ASP A 97 -6.56 4.58 11.20
C ASP A 97 -5.55 5.72 11.17
N PHE A 98 -4.74 5.82 10.11
CA PHE A 98 -3.83 6.96 9.94
C PHE A 98 -4.56 8.30 9.86
N ALA A 99 -5.61 8.37 9.04
CA ALA A 99 -6.37 9.61 8.86
C ALA A 99 -7.02 10.08 10.18
N ASP A 100 -7.53 9.13 10.98
CA ASP A 100 -8.13 9.42 12.27
C ASP A 100 -7.08 9.84 13.31
N LYS A 101 -5.92 9.17 13.35
CA LYS A 101 -4.79 9.55 14.22
C LYS A 101 -4.22 10.93 13.90
N ARG A 102 -4.13 11.26 12.61
CA ARG A 102 -3.66 12.57 12.15
C ARG A 102 -4.62 13.69 12.56
N LYS A 103 -5.94 13.46 12.44
CA LYS A 103 -6.96 14.41 12.94
C LYS A 103 -6.90 14.59 14.45
N ALA A 104 -6.56 13.54 15.19
CA ALA A 104 -6.39 13.60 16.63
C ALA A 104 -5.04 14.22 17.10
N GLY A 105 -4.11 14.51 16.17
CA GLY A 105 -2.78 15.04 16.50
C GLY A 105 -1.85 14.03 17.18
N THR A 106 -2.04 12.74 16.90
CA THR A 106 -1.30 11.62 17.55
C THR A 106 -0.22 11.00 16.67
N VAL A 107 -0.11 11.46 15.42
CA VAL A 107 0.95 11.16 14.44
C VAL A 107 1.32 12.44 13.69
#